data_AF-A0A529FFK6-F1
#
_entry.id   AF-A0A529FFK6-F1
#
_cell.length_a   1.000
_cell.length_b   1.000
_cell.length_c   1.000
_cell.angle_alpha   90.00
_cell.angle_beta   90.00
_cell.angle_gamma   90.00
#
_symmetry.space_group_name_H-M   'P 1'
#
loop_
_entity.id
_entity.type
_entity.pdbx_description
1 polymer ?
#
loop_
_entity_poly.entity_id
_entity_poly.type
_entity_poly.pdbx_seq_one_letter_code
_entity_poly.pdbx_strand_id
1 'polypeptide(L)' 'VRRTLPINLLGGEKDPASDYGKAVNHLAGRIRRMGFSNLVSKVYPETRHESLNEVNRDIVMADFAAWTDSVLKS' A
#
# COMPACT_ATOMS: atom_id res chain seq x y z
N VAL A 1 16.87 -11.75 -4.68
CA VAL A 1 15.62 -10.97 -4.83
C VAL A 1 15.97 -9.58 -5.38
N ARG A 2 15.29 -9.11 -6.43
CA ARG A 2 15.54 -7.78 -7.03
C ARG A 2 15.07 -6.67 -6.07
N ARG A 3 16.00 -5.84 -5.58
CA ARG A 3 15.70 -4.76 -4.62
C ARG A 3 15.03 -3.53 -5.26
N THR A 4 15.06 -3.46 -6.59
CA THR A 4 14.47 -2.39 -7.40
C THR A 4 13.05 -2.71 -7.87
N LEU A 5 12.52 -3.89 -7.55
CA LEU A 5 11.14 -4.25 -7.92
C LEU A 5 10.17 -3.25 -7.26
N PRO A 6 9.26 -2.63 -8.03
CA PRO A 6 8.24 -1.75 -7.45
C PRO A 6 7.31 -2.51 -6.50
N ILE A 7 7.04 -1.93 -5.33
CA ILE A 7 6.13 -2.48 -4.32
C ILE A 7 5.13 -1.38 -3.93
N ASN A 8 3.83 -1.69 -3.98
CA ASN A 8 2.78 -0.88 -3.39
C ASN A 8 2.16 -1.64 -2.23
N LEU A 9 2.28 -1.09 -1.02
CA LEU A 9 1.79 -1.70 0.20
C LEU A 9 0.73 -0.81 0.84
N LEU A 10 -0.53 -1.23 0.78
CA LEU A 10 -1.66 -0.49 1.33
C LEU A 10 -2.42 -1.25 2.40
N GLY A 11 -3.20 -0.53 3.21
CA GLY A 11 -4.19 -1.11 4.10
C GLY A 11 -5.16 -0.07 4.65
N GLY A 12 -6.14 -0.53 5.41
CA GLY A 12 -7.16 0.32 6.02
C GLY A 12 -6.88 0.63 7.49
N GLU A 13 -7.14 1.88 7.90
CA GLU A 13 -7.00 2.30 9.30
C GLU A 13 -7.97 1.56 10.24
N LYS A 14 -9.14 1.14 9.74
CA LYS A 14 -10.16 0.40 10.52
C LYS A 14 -10.09 -1.11 10.30
N ASP A 15 -8.98 -1.61 9.76
CA ASP A 15 -8.76 -3.04 9.60
C ASP A 15 -8.10 -3.66 10.85
N PRO A 16 -8.84 -4.40 11.70
CA PRO A 16 -8.26 -5.06 12.87
C PRO A 16 -7.25 -6.15 12.50
N ALA A 17 -7.33 -6.75 11.31
CA ALA A 17 -6.42 -7.81 10.88
C ALA A 17 -4.99 -7.29 10.67
N SER A 18 -4.83 -5.99 10.39
CA SER A 18 -3.54 -5.32 10.24
C SER A 18 -3.16 -4.44 11.44
N ASP A 19 -3.76 -4.68 12.61
CA ASP A 19 -3.65 -3.82 13.80
C ASP A 19 -3.90 -2.36 13.44
N TYR A 20 -5.05 -2.11 12.79
CA TYR A 20 -5.51 -0.78 12.42
C TYR A 20 -4.47 -0.01 11.56
N GLY A 21 -3.88 -0.72 10.59
CA GLY A 21 -2.85 -0.19 9.69
C GLY A 21 -1.42 -0.16 10.27
N LYS A 22 -1.20 -0.46 11.56
CA LYS A 22 0.16 -0.50 12.13
C LYS A 22 1.02 -1.56 11.46
N ALA A 23 0.48 -2.75 11.17
CA ALA A 23 1.23 -3.81 10.52
C ALA A 23 1.76 -3.39 9.13
N VAL A 24 0.98 -2.59 8.38
CA VAL A 24 1.38 -2.01 7.09
C VAL A 24 2.62 -1.14 7.24
N ASN A 25 2.61 -0.22 8.22
CA ASN A 25 3.73 0.68 8.50
C ASN A 25 4.98 -0.08 8.97
N HIS A 26 4.79 -1.09 9.84
CA HIS A 26 5.89 -1.93 10.33
C HIS A 26 6.55 -2.72 9.19
N LEU A 27 5.73 -3.32 8.31
CA LEU A 27 6.22 -4.06 7.14
C LEU A 27 6.93 -3.12 6.16
N ALA A 28 6.38 -1.94 5.88
CA ALA A 28 7.03 -0.94 5.05
C ALA A 28 8.42 -0.55 5.59
N GLY A 29 8.52 -0.30 6.91
CA GLY A 29 9.79 -0.01 7.56
C GLY A 29 10.79 -1.17 7.45
N ARG A 30 10.34 -2.42 7.59
CA ARG A 30 11.19 -3.61 7.40
C ARG A 30 11.67 -3.72 5.96
N ILE A 31 10.79 -3.52 4.97
CA ILE A 31 11.13 -3.54 3.54
C ILE A 31 12.19 -2.49 3.21
N ARG A 32 12.04 -1.25 3.71
CA ARG A 32 13.05 -0.19 3.55
C ARG A 32 14.41 -0.57 4.17
N ARG A 33 14.42 -1.09 5.41
CA ARG A 33 15.67 -1.54 6.07
C ARG A 33 16.37 -2.69 5.34
N MET A 34 15.63 -3.49 4.58
CA MET A 34 16.20 -4.54 3.73
C MET A 34 16.77 -4.00 2.39
N GLY A 35 16.75 -2.69 2.16
CA GLY A 35 17.33 -2.05 0.99
C GLY A 35 16.44 -2.02 -0.25
N PHE A 36 15.12 -2.26 -0.11
CA PHE A 36 14.18 -2.02 -1.21
C PHE A 36 13.88 -0.52 -1.31
N SER A 37 14.21 0.07 -2.45
CA SER A 37 14.09 1.52 -2.67
C SER A 37 12.78 1.93 -3.35
N ASN A 38 12.17 1.05 -4.15
CA ASN A 38 10.95 1.33 -4.89
C ASN A 38 9.71 0.86 -4.12
N LEU A 39 9.44 1.49 -2.98
CA LEU A 39 8.32 1.18 -2.10
C LEU A 39 7.41 2.39 -1.90
N VAL A 40 6.15 2.25 -2.29
CA VAL A 40 5.04 3.11 -1.88
C VAL A 40 4.27 2.41 -0.77
N SER A 41 3.87 3.17 0.25
CA SER A 41 3.04 2.65 1.35
C SER A 41 1.97 3.64 1.77
N LYS A 42 0.72 3.20 1.95
CA LYS A 42 -0.40 4.07 2.35
C LYS A 42 -1.40 3.35 3.25
N VAL A 43 -1.81 4.00 4.33
CA VAL A 43 -2.96 3.57 5.14
C VAL A 43 -4.12 4.52 4.84
N TYR A 44 -5.25 3.98 4.39
CA TYR A 44 -6.43 4.80 4.07
C TYR A 44 -7.28 5.02 5.33
N PRO A 45 -7.63 6.28 5.64
CA PRO A 45 -8.46 6.59 6.80
C PRO A 45 -9.85 5.97 6.64
N GLU A 46 -10.47 5.60 7.76
CA GLU A 46 -11.82 5.03 7.82
C GLU A 46 -12.08 3.76 6.96
N THR A 47 -11.04 3.20 6.35
CA THR A 47 -11.13 2.04 5.44
C THR A 47 -10.90 0.74 6.22
N ARG A 48 -11.67 -0.31 5.96
CA ARG A 48 -11.46 -1.64 6.57
C ARG A 48 -10.57 -2.52 5.69
N HIS A 49 -10.78 -3.84 5.74
CA HIS A 49 -9.87 -4.84 5.18
C HIS A 49 -9.80 -4.82 3.64
N GLU A 50 -10.95 -4.85 2.97
CA GLU A 50 -11.01 -4.95 1.51
C GLU A 50 -11.03 -3.56 0.84
N SER A 51 -9.90 -2.83 0.90
CA SER A 51 -9.85 -1.42 0.45
C SER A 51 -10.31 -1.19 -1.01
N LEU A 52 -10.20 -2.19 -1.88
CA LEU A 52 -10.66 -2.10 -3.29
C LEU A 52 -12.19 -2.29 -3.46
N ASN A 53 -12.86 -2.80 -2.42
CA ASN A 53 -14.30 -3.06 -2.36
C ASN A 53 -15.03 -2.17 -1.34
N GLU A 54 -14.31 -1.32 -0.61
CA GLU A 54 -14.90 -0.43 0.39
C GLU A 54 -15.66 0.76 -0.22
N VAL A 55 -16.40 1.50 0.62
CA VAL A 55 -17.19 2.67 0.18
C VAL A 55 -16.33 3.72 -0.54
N ASN A 56 -15.07 3.86 -0.14
CA ASN A 56 -14.11 4.78 -0.76
C ASN A 56 -13.29 4.15 -1.90
N ARG A 57 -13.74 3.02 -2.46
CA ARG A 57 -13.02 2.26 -3.51
C ARG A 57 -12.57 3.12 -4.68
N ASP A 58 -13.33 4.14 -5.09
CA ASP A 58 -12.97 4.97 -6.25
C ASP A 58 -11.63 5.68 -6.03
N ILE A 59 -11.38 6.15 -4.80
CA ILE A 59 -10.11 6.79 -4.41
C ILE A 59 -8.99 5.73 -4.40
N VAL A 60 -9.24 4.57 -3.78
CA VAL A 60 -8.23 3.51 -3.65
C VAL A 60 -7.85 2.95 -5.03
N MET A 61 -8.83 2.75 -5.91
CA MET A 61 -8.64 2.28 -7.28
C MET A 61 -7.91 3.31 -8.14
N ALA A 62 -8.25 4.60 -8.01
CA ALA A 62 -7.56 5.68 -8.72
C ALA A 62 -6.07 5.78 -8.31
N ASP A 63 -5.79 5.71 -7.00
CA ASP A 63 -4.42 5.70 -6.49
C ASP A 63 -3.64 4.46 -6.95
N PHE A 64 -4.28 3.29 -7.00
CA PHE A 64 -3.67 2.07 -7.51
C PHE A 64 -3.37 2.15 -9.01
N ALA A 65 -4.31 2.68 -9.81
CA ALA A 65 -4.11 2.90 -11.24
C ALA A 65 -2.98 3.89 -11.50
N ALA A 66 -2.96 5.03 -10.80
CA ALA A 66 -1.91 6.03 -10.90
C ALA A 66 -0.52 5.48 -10.56
N TRP A 67 -0.44 4.63 -9.52
CA TRP A 67 0.80 3.92 -9.20
C TRP A 67 1.21 2.96 -10.32
N THR A 68 0.26 2.18 -10.86
CA THR A 68 0.51 1.24 -11.96
C THR A 68 1.04 1.97 -13.20
N ASP A 69 0.42 3.09 -13.58
CA ASP A 69 0.88 3.94 -14.67
C ASP A 69 2.30 4.47 -14.41
N SER A 70 2.62 4.86 -13.17
CA SER A 70 3.95 5.36 -12.83
C SER A 70 5.06 4.30 -12.96
N VAL A 71 4.74 3.03 -12.74
CA VAL A 71 5.73 1.93 -12.80
C VAL A 71 5.80 1.26 -14.18
N LEU A 72 4.76 1.39 -14.99
CA LEU A 72 4.70 0.85 -16.36
C LEU A 72 5.20 1.83 -17.41
N LYS A 73 5.17 3.14 -17.14
CA LYS A 73 5.77 4.15 -18.02
C LYS A 73 7.26 3.84 -18.19
N SER A 74 7.60 3.36 -19.39
CA SER A 74 8.95 3.10 -19.88
C SER A 74 9.61 4.39 -20.37
#